data_AF-A0A1C0YUA2-F1
#
_entry.id   AF-A0A1C0YUA2-F1
#
_cell.length_a   1.000
_cell.length_b   1.000
_cell.length_c   1.000
_cell.angle_alpha   90.00
_cell.angle_beta   90.00
_cell.angle_gamma   90.00
#
_symmetry.space_group_name_H-M   'P 1'
#
loop_
_entity.id
_entity.type
_entity.pdbx_description
1 polymer ?
#
loop_
_entity_poly.entity_id
_entity_poly.type
_entity_poly.pdbx_seq_one_letter_code
_entity_poly.pdbx_strand_id
1 'polypeptide(L)'
;MKTEQDLFLLALQQGMYLAATMPHTEKYIREQMRKYEHTGEGVVPLDVQYAVQSLQVGLGKRKALFTMLELLLRRFYAMHDRDKALTNYLFMLRNVLCNDAFKSFPKEIERKNRRIESSEQAIQFAKERELLPTWNRYTETQIALLYYFIYILDRGKSFATLAQHGETLTAIRGINALLKEEQALQQRFIALTQFDAQQPADERNVALITICDSADIPNETAQLIRKSGMHIEQLLATTYVSEQEAQALREHEGTQHFAQLVVEAALLQLASADMPVIEMRAAAPQKLEPKKQKPAKAAPAMKESPKEIAALKQQLQQAAKQIESLEQALTREKKEVKDTKLALSKLQNELEELTLERDILLENTQPHANALTLLENMQTMMMQLQRELQTTEEEEQEQTIADALAHLKIAVVGGHQNFHQELKKRLPSVSLFIGPDELNFDEKKLLNYDVVILAIHYCNHSLYERVFDYLKRQQAKQKCFVTQLKNVDSIAHEIYYRYLA
;
A
#
# COMPACT_ATOMS: atom_id res chain seq x y z
N MET A 1 -8.49 21.59 2.46
CA MET A 1 -8.35 21.40 1.01
C MET A 1 -7.55 20.13 0.80
N LYS A 2 -8.08 19.16 0.06
CA LYS A 2 -7.28 18.01 -0.37
C LYS A 2 -6.23 18.51 -1.36
N THR A 3 -4.97 18.28 -1.09
CA THR A 3 -3.83 18.99 -1.72
C THR A 3 -3.25 18.17 -2.88
N GLU A 4 -2.32 18.77 -3.63
CA GLU A 4 -1.45 18.06 -4.58
C GLU A 4 -0.83 16.80 -3.96
N GLN A 5 -0.53 16.82 -2.66
CA GLN A 5 -0.01 15.67 -1.92
C GLN A 5 -0.95 14.46 -1.94
N ASP A 6 -2.27 14.66 -1.90
CA ASP A 6 -3.23 13.56 -1.93
C ASP A 6 -3.17 12.84 -3.28
N LEU A 7 -3.07 13.59 -4.39
CA LEU A 7 -2.93 13.02 -5.73
C LEU A 7 -1.60 12.24 -5.88
N PHE A 8 -0.52 12.73 -5.26
CA PHE A 8 0.78 12.06 -5.25
C PHE A 8 0.79 10.77 -4.43
N LEU A 9 0.25 10.80 -3.21
CA LEU A 9 0.12 9.63 -2.33
C LEU A 9 -0.71 8.54 -3.00
N LEU A 10 -1.74 8.96 -3.71
CA LEU A 10 -2.64 8.10 -4.43
C LEU A 10 -1.97 7.44 -5.65
N ALA A 11 -1.29 8.22 -6.49
CA ALA A 11 -0.48 7.67 -7.58
C ALA A 11 0.60 6.70 -7.06
N LEU A 12 1.18 7.00 -5.90
CA LEU A 12 2.17 6.16 -5.23
C LEU A 12 1.57 4.81 -4.83
N GLN A 13 0.40 4.82 -4.17
CA GLN A 13 -0.32 3.62 -3.79
C GLN A 13 -0.67 2.74 -4.99
N GLN A 14 -1.26 3.32 -6.04
CA GLN A 14 -1.60 2.59 -7.27
C GLN A 14 -0.36 2.02 -7.96
N GLY A 15 0.69 2.83 -8.10
CA GLY A 15 1.94 2.41 -8.74
C GLY A 15 2.63 1.28 -7.98
N MET A 16 2.64 1.33 -6.64
CA MET A 16 3.19 0.25 -5.80
C MET A 16 2.38 -1.03 -5.93
N TYR A 17 1.05 -0.96 -5.92
CA TYR A 17 0.21 -2.13 -6.10
C TYR A 17 0.41 -2.77 -7.48
N LEU A 18 0.38 -1.98 -8.54
CA LEU A 18 0.63 -2.45 -9.90
C LEU A 18 2.00 -3.12 -9.99
N ALA A 19 3.03 -2.49 -9.43
CA ALA A 19 4.38 -3.02 -9.43
C ALA A 19 4.49 -4.31 -8.62
N ALA A 20 3.73 -4.48 -7.54
CA ALA A 20 3.73 -5.70 -6.74
C ALA A 20 2.90 -6.85 -7.34
N THR A 21 1.88 -6.54 -8.15
CA THR A 21 0.94 -7.56 -8.69
C THR A 21 1.24 -7.98 -10.11
N MET A 22 2.06 -7.24 -10.84
CA MET A 22 2.42 -7.58 -12.22
C MET A 22 3.50 -8.69 -12.27
N PRO A 23 3.35 -9.74 -13.11
CA PRO A 23 4.24 -10.92 -13.08
C PRO A 23 5.72 -10.68 -13.42
N HIS A 24 6.05 -9.55 -14.03
CA HIS A 24 7.35 -9.29 -14.68
C HIS A 24 8.14 -8.17 -13.98
N THR A 25 7.50 -7.45 -13.06
CA THR A 25 8.07 -6.28 -12.37
C THR A 25 9.08 -6.69 -11.31
N GLU A 26 8.98 -7.89 -10.73
CA GLU A 26 9.89 -8.41 -9.70
C GLU A 26 11.37 -8.24 -10.08
N LYS A 27 11.75 -8.69 -11.28
CA LYS A 27 13.13 -8.62 -11.75
C LYS A 27 13.65 -7.17 -11.71
N TYR A 28 12.79 -6.23 -12.11
CA TYR A 28 13.14 -4.81 -12.16
C TYR A 28 13.13 -4.16 -10.78
N ILE A 29 12.21 -4.53 -9.89
CA ILE A 29 12.22 -4.09 -8.48
C ILE A 29 13.53 -4.53 -7.81
N ARG A 30 13.94 -5.79 -8.03
CA ARG A 30 15.23 -6.32 -7.54
C ARG A 30 16.42 -5.57 -8.12
N GLU A 31 16.39 -5.24 -9.41
CA GLU A 31 17.44 -4.43 -10.05
C GLU A 31 17.54 -3.03 -9.43
N GLN A 32 16.39 -2.38 -9.18
CA GLN A 32 16.38 -1.08 -8.50
C GLN A 32 16.90 -1.20 -7.06
N MET A 33 16.52 -2.25 -6.33
CA MET A 33 17.03 -2.48 -4.97
C MET A 33 18.56 -2.60 -4.92
N ARG A 34 19.17 -3.30 -5.88
CA ARG A 34 20.64 -3.39 -6.00
C ARG A 34 21.28 -2.04 -6.30
N LYS A 35 20.66 -1.22 -7.17
CA LYS A 35 21.17 0.14 -7.48
C LYS A 35 21.24 1.05 -6.25
N TYR A 36 20.37 0.83 -5.27
CA TYR A 36 20.27 1.63 -4.05
C TYR A 36 20.74 0.88 -2.80
N GLU A 37 21.46 -0.23 -2.92
CA GLU A 37 21.85 -1.07 -1.77
C GLU A 37 22.85 -0.36 -0.84
N HIS A 38 23.62 0.59 -1.37
CA HIS A 38 24.63 1.33 -0.62
C HIS A 38 24.10 2.58 0.09
N THR A 39 22.83 2.92 -0.06
CA THR A 39 22.24 4.07 0.62
C THR A 39 21.62 3.62 1.93
N GLY A 40 22.07 4.19 3.05
CA GLY A 40 21.64 3.82 4.39
C GLY A 40 20.13 3.93 4.60
N GLU A 41 19.63 3.29 5.66
CA GLU A 41 18.20 3.29 5.98
C GLU A 41 17.72 4.69 6.37
N GLY A 42 16.81 5.25 5.57
CA GLY A 42 16.17 6.54 5.85
C GLY A 42 14.90 6.38 6.69
N VAL A 43 14.58 7.43 7.46
CA VAL A 43 13.30 7.54 8.16
C VAL A 43 12.20 7.87 7.13
N VAL A 44 11.09 7.14 7.17
CA VAL A 44 9.92 7.40 6.32
C VAL A 44 9.02 8.42 7.00
N PRO A 45 8.51 9.44 6.28
CA PRO A 45 7.46 10.31 6.80
C PRO A 45 6.20 9.53 7.21
N LEU A 46 5.59 9.97 8.31
CA LEU A 46 4.44 9.30 8.96
C LEU A 46 3.22 9.15 8.02
N ASP A 47 2.97 10.14 7.17
CA ASP A 47 1.85 10.16 6.21
C ASP A 47 1.99 9.08 5.12
N VAL A 48 3.21 8.76 4.72
CA VAL A 48 3.51 7.69 3.77
C VAL A 48 3.35 6.32 4.43
N GLN A 49 3.70 6.17 5.70
CA GLN A 49 3.46 4.92 6.44
C GLN A 49 1.98 4.56 6.45
N TYR A 50 1.08 5.51 6.73
CA TYR A 50 -0.36 5.27 6.68
C TYR A 50 -0.87 4.91 5.28
N ALA A 51 -0.31 5.53 4.23
CA ALA A 51 -0.66 5.21 2.85
C ALA A 51 -0.22 3.79 2.46
N VAL A 52 0.92 3.31 2.96
CA VAL A 52 1.43 1.96 2.68
C VAL A 52 0.72 0.90 3.53
N GLN A 53 0.39 1.20 4.79
CA GLN A 53 -0.33 0.30 5.69
C GLN A 53 -1.78 0.01 5.27
N SER A 54 -2.42 0.94 4.55
CA SER A 54 -3.81 0.77 4.11
C SER A 54 -3.98 -0.15 2.89
N LEU A 55 -2.88 -0.52 2.22
CA LEU A 55 -2.93 -1.47 1.11
C LEU A 55 -2.93 -2.89 1.66
N GLN A 56 -4.12 -3.50 1.72
CA GLN A 56 -4.29 -4.94 1.96
C GLN A 56 -3.76 -5.73 0.75
N VAL A 57 -2.45 -5.75 0.57
CA VAL A 57 -1.82 -6.61 -0.43
C VAL A 57 -1.85 -8.03 0.13
N GLY A 58 -2.44 -8.95 -0.63
CA GLY A 58 -2.50 -10.36 -0.26
C GLY A 58 -1.15 -10.91 0.19
N LEU A 59 -1.19 -11.94 1.04
CA LEU A 59 -0.01 -12.67 1.48
C LEU A 59 0.75 -13.27 0.27
N GLY A 60 1.94 -13.80 0.48
CA GLY A 60 2.69 -14.34 -0.65
C GLY A 60 3.71 -13.37 -1.25
N LYS A 61 4.11 -13.72 -2.47
CA LYS A 61 5.10 -13.02 -3.30
C LYS A 61 4.81 -11.53 -3.46
N ARG A 62 3.52 -11.17 -3.49
CA ARG A 62 3.07 -9.78 -3.64
C ARG A 62 3.42 -8.94 -2.42
N LYS A 63 3.22 -9.46 -1.20
CA LYS A 63 3.62 -8.80 0.04
C LYS A 63 5.13 -8.56 0.08
N ALA A 64 5.93 -9.56 -0.31
CA ALA A 64 7.39 -9.41 -0.39
C ALA A 64 7.81 -8.29 -1.35
N LEU A 65 7.23 -8.25 -2.55
CA LEU A 65 7.49 -7.17 -3.52
C LEU A 65 7.06 -5.80 -2.98
N PHE A 66 5.95 -5.76 -2.26
CA PHE A 66 5.45 -4.54 -1.64
C PHE A 66 6.39 -4.01 -0.55
N THR A 67 6.91 -4.90 0.31
CA THR A 67 7.95 -4.56 1.28
C THR A 67 9.23 -4.05 0.61
N MET A 68 9.64 -4.66 -0.51
CA MET A 68 10.80 -4.17 -1.28
C MET A 68 10.57 -2.77 -1.84
N LEU A 69 9.38 -2.49 -2.35
CA LEU A 69 8.98 -1.17 -2.83
C LEU A 69 8.97 -0.14 -1.69
N GLU A 70 8.43 -0.50 -0.52
CA GLU A 70 8.48 0.36 0.66
C GLU A 70 9.93 0.68 1.06
N LEU A 71 10.81 -0.32 1.12
CA LEU A 71 12.24 -0.14 1.39
C LEU A 71 12.92 0.79 0.39
N LEU A 72 12.61 0.66 -0.90
CA LEU A 72 13.07 1.61 -1.92
C LEU A 72 12.62 3.03 -1.60
N LEU A 73 11.33 3.23 -1.28
CA LEU A 73 10.81 4.55 -0.93
C LEU A 73 11.54 5.16 0.26
N ARG A 74 11.84 4.37 1.31
CA ARG A 74 12.65 4.83 2.46
C ARG A 74 14.02 5.33 2.03
N ARG A 75 14.67 4.61 1.11
CA ARG A 75 15.98 4.98 0.55
C ARG A 75 15.90 6.27 -0.27
N PHE A 76 14.82 6.49 -1.04
CA PHE A 76 14.61 7.76 -1.74
C PHE A 76 14.48 8.94 -0.77
N TYR A 77 13.77 8.77 0.34
CA TYR A 77 13.68 9.77 1.41
C TYR A 77 15.02 10.03 2.12
N ALA A 78 15.89 9.02 2.23
CA ALA A 78 17.23 9.20 2.79
C ALA A 78 18.13 10.09 1.90
N MET A 79 17.92 10.06 0.58
CA MET A 79 18.80 10.72 -0.40
C MET A 79 18.34 12.11 -0.83
N HIS A 80 17.07 12.44 -0.64
CA HIS A 80 16.43 13.62 -1.24
C HIS A 80 15.47 14.30 -0.27
N ASP A 81 15.17 15.57 -0.53
CA ASP A 81 14.00 16.21 0.08
C ASP A 81 12.70 15.45 -0.28
N ARG A 82 11.65 15.67 0.50
CA ARG A 82 10.39 14.91 0.40
C ARG A 82 9.77 14.93 -1.00
N ASP A 83 9.71 16.09 -1.63
CA ASP A 83 9.02 16.25 -2.92
C ASP A 83 9.82 15.60 -4.05
N LYS A 84 11.15 15.73 -4.00
CA LYS A 84 12.06 15.08 -4.95
C LYS A 84 12.13 13.57 -4.75
N ALA A 85 12.08 13.09 -3.50
CA ALA A 85 12.02 11.66 -3.19
C ALA A 85 10.77 11.02 -3.82
N LEU A 86 9.59 11.62 -3.60
CA LEU A 86 8.32 11.15 -4.16
C LEU A 86 8.32 11.18 -5.69
N THR A 87 8.77 12.28 -6.28
CA THR A 87 8.83 12.44 -7.74
C THR A 87 9.75 11.39 -8.37
N ASN A 88 10.94 11.19 -7.82
CA ASN A 88 11.89 10.21 -8.31
C ASN A 88 11.37 8.78 -8.15
N TYR A 89 10.70 8.49 -7.02
CA TYR A 89 10.12 7.19 -6.77
C TYR A 89 8.94 6.87 -7.70
N LEU A 90 8.05 7.83 -7.97
CA LEU A 90 6.98 7.67 -8.97
C LEU A 90 7.55 7.43 -10.37
N PHE A 91 8.65 8.12 -10.72
CA PHE A 91 9.33 7.88 -11.99
C PHE A 91 9.96 6.48 -12.05
N MET A 92 10.52 6.00 -10.94
CA MET A 92 11.00 4.63 -10.80
C MET A 92 9.86 3.61 -10.98
N LEU A 93 8.73 3.80 -10.29
CA LEU A 93 7.54 2.94 -10.45
C LEU A 93 7.05 2.92 -11.89
N ARG A 94 6.97 4.09 -12.53
CA ARG A 94 6.66 4.19 -13.97
C ARG A 94 7.66 3.38 -14.80
N ASN A 95 8.97 3.47 -14.54
CA ASN A 95 9.95 2.70 -15.30
C ASN A 95 9.87 1.19 -15.06
N VAL A 96 9.56 0.77 -13.82
CA VAL A 96 9.31 -0.64 -13.48
C VAL A 96 8.11 -1.17 -14.26
N LEU A 97 7.03 -0.39 -14.33
CA LEU A 97 5.80 -0.73 -15.04
C LEU A 97 5.93 -0.64 -16.57
N CYS A 98 6.78 0.27 -17.07
CA CYS A 98 6.98 0.54 -18.50
C CYS A 98 8.15 -0.22 -19.13
N ASN A 99 8.62 -1.31 -18.51
CA ASN A 99 9.81 -2.03 -19.02
C ASN A 99 9.55 -2.76 -20.35
N ASP A 100 10.49 -3.52 -20.89
CA ASP A 100 10.50 -4.05 -22.27
C ASP A 100 9.19 -4.74 -22.72
N ALA A 101 8.46 -5.39 -21.81
CA ALA A 101 7.14 -5.98 -22.10
C ALA A 101 6.02 -4.93 -22.33
N PHE A 102 6.18 -3.72 -21.79
CA PHE A 102 5.21 -2.62 -21.82
C PHE A 102 5.71 -1.38 -22.55
N LYS A 103 6.97 -1.27 -23.00
CA LYS A 103 7.55 -0.03 -23.55
C LYS A 103 6.68 0.72 -24.57
N SER A 104 5.87 0.01 -25.37
CA SER A 104 4.94 0.61 -26.33
C SER A 104 3.66 1.14 -25.68
N PHE A 105 3.07 0.45 -24.71
CA PHE A 105 1.70 0.75 -24.25
C PHE A 105 1.58 2.06 -23.47
N PRO A 106 2.34 2.33 -22.39
CA PRO A 106 2.28 3.60 -21.70
C PRO A 106 2.68 4.77 -22.59
N LYS A 107 3.64 4.58 -23.51
CA LYS A 107 3.99 5.59 -24.51
C LYS A 107 2.87 5.80 -25.54
N GLU A 108 2.14 4.75 -25.90
CA GLU A 108 0.99 4.85 -26.81
C GLU A 108 -0.21 5.49 -26.11
N ILE A 109 -0.46 5.18 -24.83
CA ILE A 109 -1.42 5.91 -23.99
C ILE A 109 -1.00 7.38 -23.90
N GLU A 110 0.24 7.70 -23.53
CA GLU A 110 0.73 9.08 -23.46
C GLU A 110 0.59 9.82 -24.80
N ARG A 111 0.93 9.17 -25.93
CA ARG A 111 0.74 9.75 -27.28
C ARG A 111 -0.72 9.93 -27.65
N LYS A 112 -1.60 9.04 -27.19
CA LYS A 112 -3.04 9.05 -27.49
C LYS A 112 -3.89 9.56 -26.33
N ASN A 113 -3.31 10.14 -25.29
CA ASN A 113 -4.02 10.56 -24.08
C ASN A 113 -5.05 11.66 -24.38
N ARG A 114 -4.99 12.23 -25.59
CA ARG A 114 -6.02 13.12 -26.15
C ARG A 114 -7.23 12.40 -26.79
N ARG A 115 -7.24 11.07 -26.86
CA ARG A 115 -8.23 10.24 -27.56
C ARG A 115 -8.75 9.07 -26.74
N ILE A 116 -8.04 8.67 -25.69
CA ILE A 116 -8.51 7.66 -24.73
C ILE A 116 -9.04 8.45 -23.54
N GLU A 117 -10.35 8.46 -23.38
CA GLU A 117 -11.06 9.22 -22.36
C GLU A 117 -11.48 8.33 -21.18
N SER A 118 -11.50 7.01 -21.37
CA SER A 118 -11.94 6.05 -20.35
C SER A 118 -11.08 4.80 -20.28
N SER A 119 -11.19 4.07 -19.16
CA SER A 119 -10.52 2.78 -18.98
C SER A 119 -11.01 1.70 -19.94
N GLU A 120 -12.29 1.74 -20.31
CA GLU A 120 -12.90 0.84 -21.29
C GLU A 120 -12.29 1.06 -22.67
N GLN A 121 -12.07 2.32 -23.06
CA GLN A 121 -11.35 2.65 -24.28
C GLN A 121 -9.88 2.20 -24.21
N ALA A 122 -9.23 2.29 -23.04
CA ALA A 122 -7.87 1.79 -22.85
C ALA A 122 -7.78 0.26 -22.98
N ILE A 123 -8.75 -0.47 -22.39
CA ILE A 123 -8.88 -1.92 -22.51
C ILE A 123 -9.16 -2.32 -23.96
N GLN A 124 -10.09 -1.65 -24.61
CA GLN A 124 -10.42 -1.90 -26.01
C GLN A 124 -9.22 -1.60 -26.93
N PHE A 125 -8.50 -0.51 -26.66
CA PHE A 125 -7.27 -0.18 -27.37
C PHE A 125 -6.18 -1.25 -27.18
N ALA A 126 -6.01 -1.78 -25.96
CA ALA A 126 -5.11 -2.90 -25.68
C ALA A 126 -5.51 -4.17 -26.44
N LYS A 127 -6.82 -4.45 -26.52
CA LYS A 127 -7.40 -5.57 -27.29
C LYS A 127 -7.11 -5.46 -28.79
N GLU A 128 -7.42 -4.30 -29.38
CA GLU A 128 -7.28 -4.04 -30.82
C GLU A 128 -5.85 -4.09 -31.32
N ARG A 129 -4.88 -3.75 -30.47
CA ARG A 129 -3.47 -3.71 -30.86
C ARG A 129 -2.80 -5.07 -30.84
N GLU A 130 -3.53 -6.14 -30.52
CA GLU A 130 -2.94 -7.45 -30.22
C GLU A 130 -1.74 -7.30 -29.28
N LEU A 131 -1.84 -6.39 -28.31
CA LEU A 131 -0.90 -6.37 -27.19
C LEU A 131 -1.18 -7.57 -26.28
N LEU A 132 -2.38 -8.17 -26.42
CA LEU A 132 -2.87 -9.30 -25.63
C LEU A 132 -2.19 -10.68 -25.77
N PRO A 133 -1.55 -11.09 -26.88
CA PRO A 133 -0.94 -12.42 -26.98
C PRO A 133 0.20 -12.66 -25.98
N THR A 134 0.97 -11.62 -25.62
CA THR A 134 1.92 -11.65 -24.50
C THR A 134 1.27 -11.31 -23.15
N TRP A 135 0.02 -10.81 -23.16
CA TRP A 135 -0.68 -10.29 -21.99
C TRP A 135 -1.87 -11.15 -21.51
N ASN A 136 -2.00 -12.41 -21.92
CA ASN A 136 -2.89 -13.38 -21.25
C ASN A 136 -2.61 -13.52 -19.73
N ARG A 137 -1.55 -12.87 -19.22
CA ARG A 137 -1.16 -12.81 -17.82
C ARG A 137 -1.72 -11.60 -17.06
N TYR A 138 -2.39 -10.66 -17.73
CA TYR A 138 -2.92 -9.45 -17.09
C TYR A 138 -4.44 -9.40 -17.18
N THR A 139 -5.06 -8.98 -16.07
CA THR A 139 -6.50 -8.80 -16.01
C THR A 139 -6.89 -7.44 -16.62
N GLU A 140 -8.13 -7.31 -17.08
CA GLU A 140 -8.68 -6.01 -17.52
C GLU A 140 -8.54 -4.94 -16.43
N THR A 141 -8.68 -5.34 -15.17
CA THR A 141 -8.42 -4.51 -13.99
C THR A 141 -6.99 -3.97 -13.95
N GLN A 142 -5.99 -4.82 -14.17
CA GLN A 142 -4.59 -4.37 -14.17
C GLN A 142 -4.30 -3.39 -15.30
N ILE A 143 -4.93 -3.57 -16.47
CA ILE A 143 -4.83 -2.66 -17.60
C ILE A 143 -5.50 -1.32 -17.27
N ALA A 144 -6.69 -1.34 -16.69
CA ALA A 144 -7.40 -0.13 -16.26
C ALA A 144 -6.58 0.65 -15.22
N LEU A 145 -6.07 -0.02 -14.18
CA LEU A 145 -5.24 0.59 -13.16
C LEU A 145 -3.95 1.18 -13.75
N LEU A 146 -3.30 0.48 -14.69
CA LEU A 146 -2.12 0.99 -15.37
C LEU A 146 -2.45 2.26 -16.16
N TYR A 147 -3.56 2.27 -16.89
CA TYR A 147 -4.05 3.45 -17.59
C TYR A 147 -4.24 4.63 -16.62
N TYR A 148 -4.92 4.42 -15.49
CA TYR A 148 -5.15 5.49 -14.51
C TYR A 148 -3.87 6.00 -13.87
N PHE A 149 -2.96 5.12 -13.50
CA PHE A 149 -1.66 5.52 -12.96
C PHE A 149 -0.91 6.43 -13.96
N ILE A 150 -0.89 6.07 -15.24
CA ILE A 150 -0.25 6.90 -16.29
C ILE A 150 -1.01 8.21 -16.49
N TYR A 151 -2.35 8.15 -16.52
CA TYR A 151 -3.22 9.31 -16.69
C TYR A 151 -3.03 10.34 -15.58
N ILE A 152 -2.99 9.90 -14.32
CA ILE A 152 -2.75 10.74 -13.15
C ILE A 152 -1.37 11.39 -13.22
N LEU A 153 -0.33 10.63 -13.58
CA LEU A 153 1.02 11.19 -13.72
C LEU A 153 1.10 12.25 -14.83
N ASP A 154 0.43 12.04 -15.96
CA ASP A 154 0.44 12.98 -17.09
C ASP A 154 -0.36 14.26 -16.80
N ARG A 155 -1.56 14.09 -16.21
CA ARG A 155 -2.40 15.23 -15.81
C ARG A 155 -1.81 16.00 -14.62
N GLY A 156 -1.24 15.30 -13.64
CA GLY A 156 -0.53 15.92 -12.52
C GLY A 156 0.59 16.85 -12.99
N LYS A 157 1.40 16.42 -13.97
CA LYS A 157 2.42 17.29 -14.60
C LYS A 157 1.80 18.51 -15.29
N SER A 158 0.68 18.31 -15.99
CA SER A 158 -0.03 19.41 -16.65
C SER A 158 -0.53 20.44 -15.62
N PHE A 159 -1.10 19.98 -14.50
CA PHE A 159 -1.56 20.87 -13.43
C PHE A 159 -0.44 21.58 -12.68
N ALA A 160 0.68 20.88 -12.42
CA ALA A 160 1.87 21.52 -11.88
C ALA A 160 2.39 22.62 -12.82
N THR A 161 2.35 22.37 -14.13
CA THR A 161 2.72 23.39 -15.14
C THR A 161 1.76 24.58 -15.08
N LEU A 162 0.44 24.35 -15.05
CA LEU A 162 -0.54 25.45 -14.92
C LEU A 162 -0.34 26.28 -13.65
N ALA A 163 -0.06 25.63 -12.51
CA ALA A 163 0.23 26.32 -11.25
C ALA A 163 1.47 27.21 -11.36
N GLN A 164 2.53 26.74 -12.02
CA GLN A 164 3.75 27.53 -12.28
C GLN A 164 3.49 28.76 -13.17
N HIS A 165 2.47 28.71 -14.05
CA HIS A 165 2.06 29.83 -14.90
C HIS A 165 1.03 30.77 -14.23
N GLY A 166 0.77 30.60 -12.93
CA GLY A 166 -0.17 31.43 -12.17
C GLY A 166 -1.63 30.99 -12.29
N GLU A 167 -1.94 29.90 -13.00
CA GLU A 167 -3.29 29.35 -13.15
C GLU A 167 -3.67 28.40 -12.00
N THR A 168 -3.34 28.78 -10.77
CA THR A 168 -3.48 27.94 -9.57
C THR A 168 -4.90 27.43 -9.35
N LEU A 169 -5.93 28.26 -9.59
CA LEU A 169 -7.33 27.85 -9.43
C LEU A 169 -7.75 26.79 -10.46
N THR A 170 -7.29 26.90 -11.70
CA THR A 170 -7.54 25.91 -12.76
C THR A 170 -6.86 24.59 -12.41
N ALA A 171 -5.61 24.64 -11.95
CA ALA A 171 -4.88 23.47 -11.47
C ALA A 171 -5.61 22.78 -10.31
N ILE A 172 -6.05 23.54 -9.29
CA ILE A 172 -6.79 23.00 -8.14
C ILE A 172 -8.12 22.35 -8.58
N ARG A 173 -8.87 22.97 -9.49
CA ARG A 173 -10.11 22.38 -10.01
C ARG A 173 -9.84 21.07 -10.77
N GLY A 174 -8.79 21.05 -11.58
CA GLY A 174 -8.36 19.86 -12.30
C GLY A 174 -7.94 18.71 -11.37
N ILE A 175 -7.15 19.00 -10.33
CA ILE A 175 -6.76 18.02 -9.31
C ILE A 175 -7.98 17.46 -8.60
N ASN A 176 -8.93 18.32 -8.18
CA ASN A 176 -10.15 17.85 -7.51
C ASN A 176 -11.04 17.00 -8.43
N ALA A 177 -11.10 17.31 -9.73
CA ALA A 177 -11.84 16.49 -10.70
C ALA A 177 -11.20 15.10 -10.86
N LEU A 178 -9.86 15.05 -10.99
CA LEU A 178 -9.13 13.78 -11.00
C LEU A 178 -9.39 12.97 -9.73
N LEU A 179 -9.27 13.59 -8.55
CA LEU A 179 -9.49 12.90 -7.28
C LEU A 179 -10.91 12.32 -7.19
N LYS A 180 -11.93 12.97 -7.77
CA LYS A 180 -13.30 12.45 -7.81
C LYS A 180 -13.44 11.24 -8.73
N GLU A 181 -12.91 11.33 -9.96
CA GLU A 181 -12.88 10.20 -10.90
C GLU A 181 -12.14 9.01 -10.28
N GLU A 182 -11.09 9.31 -9.53
CA GLU A 182 -10.21 8.33 -8.93
C GLU A 182 -10.79 7.67 -7.69
N GLN A 183 -11.49 8.40 -6.81
CA GLN A 183 -12.21 7.79 -5.69
C GLN A 183 -13.20 6.71 -6.15
N ALA A 184 -13.87 6.90 -7.29
CA ALA A 184 -14.76 5.89 -7.87
C ALA A 184 -13.98 4.62 -8.29
N LEU A 185 -12.74 4.79 -8.75
CA LEU A 185 -11.85 3.69 -9.14
C LEU A 185 -11.19 3.04 -7.95
N GLN A 186 -10.86 3.80 -6.92
CA GLN A 186 -10.33 3.31 -5.66
C GLN A 186 -11.37 2.42 -4.97
N GLN A 187 -12.65 2.76 -5.04
CA GLN A 187 -13.72 1.86 -4.57
C GLN A 187 -13.77 0.54 -5.38
N ARG A 188 -13.66 0.62 -6.71
CA ARG A 188 -13.54 -0.58 -7.57
C ARG A 188 -12.28 -1.39 -7.24
N PHE A 189 -11.18 -0.72 -6.96
CA PHE A 189 -9.89 -1.30 -6.58
C PHE A 189 -9.96 -2.01 -5.22
N ILE A 190 -10.55 -1.37 -4.21
CA ILE A 190 -10.76 -1.96 -2.89
C ILE A 190 -11.63 -3.20 -3.01
N ALA A 191 -12.72 -3.15 -3.78
CA ALA A 191 -13.56 -4.33 -4.02
C ALA A 191 -12.78 -5.48 -4.67
N LEU A 192 -11.85 -5.17 -5.58
CA LEU A 192 -11.03 -6.16 -6.29
C LEU A 192 -9.90 -6.74 -5.42
N THR A 193 -9.29 -5.94 -4.55
CA THR A 193 -8.29 -6.42 -3.58
C THR A 193 -8.90 -7.24 -2.45
N GLN A 194 -10.13 -6.89 -2.04
CA GLN A 194 -10.91 -7.70 -1.10
C GLN A 194 -11.36 -9.05 -1.69
N PHE A 195 -11.56 -9.14 -3.01
CA PHE A 195 -11.89 -10.40 -3.68
C PHE A 195 -10.74 -11.41 -3.61
N ASP A 196 -9.49 -10.98 -3.75
CA ASP A 196 -8.31 -11.84 -3.54
C ASP A 196 -8.19 -12.31 -2.07
N ALA A 197 -8.70 -11.53 -1.11
CA ALA A 197 -8.75 -11.89 0.30
C ALA A 197 -9.88 -12.88 0.65
N GLN A 198 -10.77 -13.22 -0.30
CA GLN A 198 -11.85 -14.19 -0.13
C GLN A 198 -11.54 -15.58 -0.71
N GLN A 199 -10.29 -15.86 -1.14
CA GLN A 199 -9.89 -17.23 -1.45
C GLN A 199 -10.11 -18.15 -0.23
N PRO A 200 -10.58 -19.39 -0.45
CA PRO A 200 -10.85 -20.35 0.63
C PRO A 200 -9.60 -20.51 1.51
N ALA A 201 -9.81 -20.61 2.83
CA ALA A 201 -8.73 -20.59 3.82
C ALA A 201 -7.64 -21.64 3.57
N ASP A 202 -8.01 -22.75 2.93
CA ASP A 202 -7.13 -23.88 2.64
C ASP A 202 -6.11 -23.61 1.51
N GLU A 203 -6.26 -22.53 0.75
CA GLU A 203 -5.32 -22.12 -0.32
C GLU A 203 -4.47 -20.88 0.06
N ARG A 204 -4.63 -20.36 1.29
CA ARG A 204 -3.90 -19.16 1.72
C ARG A 204 -2.47 -19.52 2.11
N ASN A 205 -1.53 -18.95 1.35
CA ASN A 205 -0.11 -19.03 1.61
C ASN A 205 0.33 -17.83 2.48
N VAL A 206 0.79 -18.09 3.70
CA VAL A 206 1.28 -17.11 4.67
C VAL A 206 2.80 -16.98 4.55
N ALA A 207 3.31 -15.75 4.50
CA ALA A 207 4.76 -15.51 4.46
C ALA A 207 5.38 -15.79 5.83
N LEU A 208 6.51 -16.50 5.89
CA LEU A 208 7.17 -16.80 7.16
C LEU A 208 7.54 -15.53 7.95
N ILE A 209 7.91 -14.44 7.26
CA ILE A 209 8.20 -13.14 7.90
C ILE A 209 7.01 -12.54 8.68
N THR A 210 5.79 -13.02 8.46
CA THR A 210 4.61 -12.56 9.19
C THR A 210 4.31 -13.36 10.45
N ILE A 211 5.02 -14.47 10.62
CA ILE A 211 4.90 -15.40 11.75
C ILE A 211 6.11 -15.25 12.68
N CYS A 212 7.25 -14.81 12.13
CA CYS A 212 8.54 -14.85 12.81
C CYS A 212 9.44 -13.70 12.35
N ASP A 213 10.16 -13.09 13.30
CA ASP A 213 11.21 -12.12 13.01
C ASP A 213 12.56 -12.85 12.78
N SER A 214 13.47 -12.18 12.10
CA SER A 214 14.88 -12.56 11.97
C SER A 214 15.56 -12.87 13.30
N ALA A 215 15.15 -12.19 14.38
CA ALA A 215 15.68 -12.36 15.73
C ALA A 215 15.31 -13.71 16.37
N ASP A 216 14.20 -14.31 15.93
CA ASP A 216 13.72 -15.59 16.46
C ASP A 216 14.43 -16.79 15.82
N ILE A 217 15.24 -16.56 14.77
CA ILE A 217 16.03 -17.61 14.14
C ILE A 217 17.26 -17.93 15.00
N PRO A 218 17.47 -19.20 15.39
CA PRO A 218 18.68 -19.60 16.11
C PRO A 218 19.96 -19.16 15.39
N ASN A 219 20.91 -18.60 16.12
CA ASN A 219 22.13 -18.00 15.56
C ASN A 219 22.91 -18.97 14.65
N GLU A 220 22.90 -20.27 14.95
CA GLU A 220 23.53 -21.31 14.14
C GLU A 220 22.89 -21.43 12.73
N THR A 221 21.55 -21.37 12.67
CA THR A 221 20.78 -21.38 11.41
C THR A 221 21.00 -20.08 10.63
N ALA A 222 20.98 -18.95 11.34
CA ALA A 222 21.28 -17.64 10.76
C ALA A 222 22.69 -17.61 10.11
N GLN A 223 23.69 -18.21 10.76
CA GLN A 223 25.05 -18.32 10.22
C GLN A 223 25.13 -19.21 8.99
N LEU A 224 24.38 -20.32 8.94
CA LEU A 224 24.32 -21.20 7.75
C LEU A 224 23.70 -20.47 6.56
N ILE A 225 22.58 -19.77 6.75
CA ILE A 225 21.92 -18.97 5.71
C ILE A 225 22.87 -17.89 5.19
N ARG A 226 23.57 -17.18 6.09
CA ARG A 226 24.56 -16.17 5.71
C ARG A 226 25.75 -16.77 4.95
N LYS A 227 26.26 -17.95 5.36
CA LYS A 227 27.33 -18.67 4.64
C LYS A 227 26.92 -19.07 3.22
N SER A 228 25.63 -19.29 2.97
CA SER A 228 25.09 -19.55 1.63
C SER A 228 24.87 -18.29 0.79
N GLY A 229 25.19 -17.10 1.31
CA GLY A 229 25.05 -15.82 0.61
C GLY A 229 23.61 -15.28 0.58
N MET A 230 22.70 -15.85 1.37
CA MET A 230 21.31 -15.40 1.47
C MET A 230 21.11 -14.46 2.66
N HIS A 231 20.25 -13.46 2.49
CA HIS A 231 19.79 -12.58 3.57
C HIS A 231 18.56 -13.22 4.24
N ILE A 232 18.56 -13.28 5.58
CA ILE A 232 17.52 -13.99 6.35
C ILE A 232 16.14 -13.40 6.11
N GLU A 233 16.03 -12.08 6.17
CA GLU A 233 14.82 -11.31 5.95
C GLU A 233 14.27 -11.54 4.54
N GLN A 234 15.14 -11.69 3.55
CA GLN A 234 14.74 -12.01 2.18
C GLN A 234 14.23 -13.46 2.08
N LEU A 235 14.87 -14.41 2.77
CA LEU A 235 14.42 -15.80 2.84
C LEU A 235 13.05 -15.91 3.51
N LEU A 236 12.88 -15.28 4.68
CA LEU A 236 11.61 -15.24 5.42
C LEU A 236 10.50 -14.57 4.60
N ALA A 237 10.83 -13.51 3.85
CA ALA A 237 9.84 -12.81 3.02
C ALA A 237 9.41 -13.61 1.78
N THR A 238 10.27 -14.49 1.26
CA THR A 238 10.03 -15.25 0.02
C THR A 238 9.57 -16.69 0.24
N THR A 239 9.57 -17.15 1.49
CA THR A 239 9.09 -18.48 1.87
C THR A 239 7.65 -18.39 2.36
N TYR A 240 6.81 -19.28 1.85
CA TYR A 240 5.39 -19.36 2.21
C TYR A 240 5.05 -20.73 2.76
N VAL A 241 4.15 -20.74 3.73
CA VAL A 241 3.53 -21.92 4.32
C VAL A 241 2.02 -21.79 4.20
N SER A 242 1.28 -22.89 4.19
CA SER A 242 -0.19 -22.86 4.24
C SER A 242 -0.68 -22.20 5.53
N GLU A 243 -1.90 -21.66 5.56
CA GLU A 243 -2.49 -21.08 6.78
C GLU A 243 -2.59 -22.12 7.92
N GLN A 244 -2.81 -23.40 7.60
CA GLN A 244 -2.79 -24.48 8.59
C GLN A 244 -1.38 -24.67 9.19
N GLU A 245 -0.34 -24.66 8.37
CA GLU A 245 1.05 -24.69 8.84
C GLU A 245 1.40 -23.43 9.63
N ALA A 246 0.95 -22.25 9.18
CA ALA A 246 1.14 -20.99 9.89
C ALA A 246 0.48 -21.00 11.27
N GLN A 247 -0.73 -21.55 11.38
CA GLN A 247 -1.45 -21.68 12.63
C GLN A 247 -0.76 -22.69 13.55
N ALA A 248 -0.34 -23.85 13.03
CA ALA A 248 0.45 -24.82 13.78
C ALA A 248 1.78 -24.23 14.29
N LEU A 249 2.41 -23.37 13.48
CA LEU A 249 3.63 -22.64 13.86
C LEU A 249 3.38 -21.60 14.97
N ARG A 250 2.23 -20.92 14.96
CA ARG A 250 1.85 -19.99 16.03
C ARG A 250 1.53 -20.70 17.34
N GLU A 251 0.97 -21.90 17.26
CA GLU A 251 0.52 -22.69 18.42
C GLU A 251 1.64 -23.52 19.07
N HIS A 252 2.67 -23.89 18.31
CA HIS A 252 3.82 -24.62 18.85
C HIS A 252 4.93 -23.66 19.34
N GLU A 253 5.16 -23.60 20.65
CA GLU A 253 6.28 -22.87 21.30
C GLU A 253 7.70 -23.43 20.98
N GLY A 254 7.84 -24.28 19.95
CA GLY A 254 9.08 -24.97 19.61
C GLY A 254 9.88 -24.29 18.51
N THR A 255 10.79 -23.38 18.86
CA THR A 255 11.74 -22.70 17.95
C THR A 255 12.57 -23.65 17.07
N GLN A 256 12.73 -24.91 17.47
CA GLN A 256 13.49 -25.92 16.73
C GLN A 256 12.80 -26.42 15.45
N HIS A 257 11.47 -26.59 15.47
CA HIS A 257 10.73 -27.05 14.28
C HIS A 257 10.65 -25.93 13.22
N PHE A 258 10.55 -24.68 13.70
CA PHE A 258 10.62 -23.49 12.88
C PHE A 258 11.96 -23.34 12.16
N ALA A 259 13.08 -23.49 12.88
CA ALA A 259 14.42 -23.43 12.30
C ALA A 259 14.63 -24.49 11.21
N GLN A 260 14.07 -25.69 11.40
CA GLN A 260 14.13 -26.76 10.41
C GLN A 260 13.35 -26.43 9.14
N LEU A 261 12.11 -25.92 9.25
CA LEU A 261 11.30 -25.49 8.09
C LEU A 261 11.99 -24.36 7.29
N VAL A 262 12.61 -23.40 7.98
CA VAL A 262 13.37 -22.33 7.32
C VAL A 262 14.58 -22.88 6.56
N VAL A 263 15.31 -23.85 7.14
CA VAL A 263 16.46 -24.51 6.50
C VAL A 263 16.02 -25.34 5.29
N GLU A 264 14.94 -26.12 5.41
CA GLU A 264 14.40 -26.93 4.33
C GLU A 264 13.94 -26.07 3.15
N ALA A 265 13.26 -24.94 3.42
CA ALA A 265 12.87 -23.97 2.40
C ALA A 265 14.08 -23.31 1.70
N ALA A 266 15.12 -22.97 2.47
CA ALA A 266 16.37 -22.42 1.93
C ALA A 266 17.08 -23.41 1.00
N LEU A 267 17.12 -24.69 1.38
CA LEU A 267 17.73 -25.76 0.58
C LEU A 267 16.94 -26.04 -0.71
N LEU A 268 15.60 -26.02 -0.64
CA LEU A 268 14.75 -26.17 -1.83
C LEU A 268 14.92 -25.02 -2.83
N GLN A 269 15.02 -23.77 -2.35
CA GLN A 269 15.27 -22.63 -3.23
C GLN A 269 16.64 -22.76 -3.92
N LEU A 270 17.69 -23.16 -3.20
CA LEU A 270 19.02 -23.40 -3.76
C LEU A 270 19.01 -24.52 -4.81
N ALA A 271 18.31 -25.63 -4.57
CA ALA A 271 18.22 -26.74 -5.51
C ALA A 271 17.43 -26.40 -6.79
N SER A 272 16.44 -25.51 -6.69
CA SER A 272 15.60 -25.11 -7.83
C SER A 272 16.29 -24.16 -8.82
N ALA A 273 17.40 -23.53 -8.42
CA ALA A 273 18.12 -22.55 -9.23
C ALA A 273 18.89 -23.16 -10.42
N ASP A 274 19.07 -24.48 -10.48
CA ASP A 274 19.93 -25.17 -11.46
C ASP A 274 19.19 -25.99 -12.54
N MET A 275 17.85 -25.92 -12.65
CA MET A 275 17.10 -26.71 -13.64
C MET A 275 16.73 -25.90 -14.91
N PRO A 276 17.24 -26.26 -16.11
CA PRO A 276 16.78 -25.66 -17.37
C PRO A 276 15.39 -26.18 -17.75
N VAL A 277 14.46 -25.26 -17.99
CA VAL A 277 13.08 -25.56 -18.42
C VAL A 277 13.06 -26.00 -19.89
N ILE A 278 12.55 -27.20 -20.15
CA ILE A 278 12.30 -27.74 -21.50
C ILE A 278 10.95 -27.22 -22.01
N GLU A 279 10.96 -26.44 -23.09
CA GLU A 279 9.74 -25.97 -23.76
C GLU A 279 9.09 -27.10 -24.59
N MET A 280 7.84 -27.45 -24.26
CA MET A 280 6.99 -28.26 -25.12
C MET A 280 6.31 -27.39 -26.18
N ARG A 281 6.62 -27.68 -27.44
CA ARG A 281 6.12 -26.99 -28.64
C ARG A 281 4.77 -27.58 -29.06
N ALA A 282 3.68 -26.81 -28.96
CA ALA A 282 2.37 -27.19 -29.47
C ALA A 282 2.26 -26.95 -30.99
N ALA A 283 1.73 -27.92 -31.73
CA ALA A 283 1.53 -27.89 -33.17
C ALA A 283 0.25 -27.11 -33.57
N ALA A 284 0.36 -26.26 -34.59
CA ALA A 284 -0.73 -25.46 -35.12
C ALA A 284 -1.66 -26.28 -36.06
N PRO A 285 -2.96 -25.96 -36.15
CA PRO A 285 -3.90 -26.66 -37.02
C PRO A 285 -3.74 -26.23 -38.50
N GLN A 286 -3.75 -27.21 -39.40
CA GLN A 286 -3.65 -27.02 -40.85
C GLN A 286 -4.95 -26.43 -41.43
N LYS A 287 -4.80 -25.34 -42.19
CA LYS A 287 -5.84 -24.79 -43.08
C LYS A 287 -6.07 -25.75 -44.26
N LEU A 288 -7.32 -26.18 -44.46
CA LEU A 288 -7.77 -26.84 -45.69
C LEU A 288 -8.06 -25.78 -46.75
N GLU A 289 -7.29 -25.78 -47.84
CA GLU A 289 -7.58 -24.99 -49.03
C GLU A 289 -8.64 -25.65 -49.93
N PRO A 290 -9.51 -24.87 -50.59
CA PRO A 290 -10.48 -25.38 -51.55
C PRO A 290 -9.79 -25.74 -52.87
N LYS A 291 -9.78 -27.03 -53.22
CA LYS A 291 -9.33 -27.52 -54.53
C LYS A 291 -10.25 -27.00 -55.64
N LYS A 292 -9.74 -26.09 -56.47
CA LYS A 292 -10.30 -25.75 -57.80
C LYS A 292 -10.21 -26.98 -58.71
N GLN A 293 -11.35 -27.53 -59.10
CA GLN A 293 -11.43 -28.53 -60.16
C GLN A 293 -11.51 -27.85 -61.53
N LYS A 294 -10.70 -28.36 -62.48
CA LYS A 294 -10.68 -27.99 -63.90
C LYS A 294 -11.94 -28.50 -64.61
N PRO A 295 -12.42 -27.81 -65.66
CA PRO A 295 -13.51 -28.31 -66.49
C PRO A 295 -13.02 -29.48 -67.36
N ALA A 296 -13.61 -30.66 -67.14
CA ALA A 296 -13.35 -31.84 -67.95
C ALA A 296 -14.30 -31.92 -69.15
N LYS A 297 -13.78 -32.53 -70.21
CA LYS A 297 -14.30 -32.66 -71.57
C LYS A 297 -15.69 -33.31 -71.65
N ALA A 298 -16.40 -32.92 -72.71
CA ALA A 298 -17.68 -33.44 -73.17
C ALA A 298 -17.78 -34.97 -73.09
N ALA A 299 -18.82 -35.43 -72.41
CA ALA A 299 -19.23 -36.83 -72.32
C ALA A 299 -20.28 -37.16 -73.41
N PRO A 300 -20.45 -38.43 -73.78
CA PRO A 300 -21.31 -38.89 -74.87
C PRO A 300 -22.78 -38.77 -74.48
N ALA A 301 -23.65 -38.54 -75.47
CA ALA A 301 -25.11 -38.53 -75.31
C ALA A 301 -25.61 -39.89 -74.77
N MET A 302 -25.73 -39.98 -73.45
CA MET A 302 -26.49 -41.03 -72.77
C MET A 302 -27.97 -40.83 -73.11
N LYS A 303 -28.56 -41.82 -73.77
CA LYS A 303 -30.02 -41.97 -73.82
C LYS A 303 -30.46 -42.41 -72.42
N GLU A 304 -30.65 -41.45 -71.53
CA GLU A 304 -31.31 -41.68 -70.25
C GLU A 304 -32.68 -42.31 -70.51
N SER A 305 -32.97 -43.37 -69.77
CA SER A 305 -34.24 -44.05 -69.90
C SER A 305 -35.35 -43.11 -69.42
N PRO A 306 -36.54 -43.09 -70.05
CA PRO A 306 -37.65 -42.24 -69.60
C PRO A 306 -38.05 -42.46 -68.13
N LYS A 307 -37.63 -43.59 -67.53
CA LYS A 307 -37.79 -43.89 -66.10
C LYS A 307 -36.85 -43.06 -65.20
N GLU A 308 -35.61 -42.83 -65.60
CA GLU A 308 -34.65 -42.01 -64.84
C GLU A 308 -35.07 -40.53 -64.83
N ILE A 309 -35.54 -40.02 -65.98
CA ILE A 309 -36.08 -38.66 -66.09
C ILE A 309 -37.30 -38.47 -65.18
N ALA A 310 -38.18 -39.48 -65.09
CA ALA A 310 -39.34 -39.43 -64.20
C ALA A 310 -38.92 -39.45 -62.71
N ALA A 311 -37.95 -40.28 -62.34
CA ALA A 311 -37.42 -40.33 -60.97
C ALA A 311 -36.75 -39.01 -60.57
N LEU A 312 -35.94 -38.41 -61.46
CA LEU A 312 -35.31 -37.12 -61.23
C LEU A 312 -36.33 -35.98 -61.09
N LYS A 313 -37.40 -35.99 -61.88
CA LYS A 313 -38.51 -35.03 -61.72
C LYS A 313 -39.20 -35.16 -60.37
N GLN A 314 -39.42 -36.40 -59.90
CA GLN A 314 -39.99 -36.63 -58.58
C GLN A 314 -39.06 -36.16 -57.45
N GLN A 315 -37.75 -36.41 -57.57
CA GLN A 315 -36.75 -35.92 -56.62
C GLN A 315 -36.68 -34.39 -56.61
N LEU A 316 -36.71 -33.73 -57.78
CA LEU A 316 -36.77 -32.27 -57.87
C LEU A 316 -38.03 -31.70 -57.20
N GLN A 317 -39.18 -32.36 -57.37
CA GLN A 317 -40.41 -31.94 -56.73
C GLN A 317 -40.36 -32.12 -55.20
N GLN A 318 -39.73 -33.20 -54.71
CA GLN A 318 -39.51 -33.41 -53.27
C GLN A 318 -38.54 -32.39 -52.69
N ALA A 319 -37.42 -32.11 -53.39
CA ALA A 319 -36.45 -31.10 -52.99
C ALA A 319 -37.07 -29.69 -52.98
N ALA A 320 -37.91 -29.36 -53.96
CA ALA A 320 -38.63 -28.09 -53.99
C ALA A 320 -39.57 -27.92 -52.78
N LYS A 321 -40.31 -28.98 -52.41
CA LYS A 321 -41.15 -28.97 -51.20
C LYS A 321 -40.33 -28.83 -49.92
N GLN A 322 -39.16 -29.47 -49.85
CA GLN A 322 -38.26 -29.33 -48.71
C GLN A 322 -37.72 -27.91 -48.59
N ILE A 323 -37.28 -27.30 -49.69
CA ILE A 323 -36.82 -25.90 -49.72
C ILE A 323 -37.92 -24.96 -49.24
N GLU A 324 -39.14 -25.11 -49.73
CA GLU A 324 -40.28 -24.29 -49.29
C GLU A 324 -40.55 -24.45 -47.77
N SER A 325 -40.49 -25.68 -47.25
CA SER A 325 -40.66 -25.92 -45.81
C SER A 325 -39.53 -25.30 -44.96
N LEU A 326 -38.30 -25.33 -45.47
CA LEU A 326 -37.14 -24.73 -44.80
C LEU A 326 -37.20 -23.20 -44.85
N GLU A 327 -37.68 -22.61 -45.94
CA GLU A 327 -37.91 -21.16 -46.04
C GLU A 327 -38.98 -20.68 -45.05
N GLN A 328 -40.04 -21.46 -44.87
CA GLN A 328 -41.05 -21.19 -43.84
C GLN A 328 -40.50 -21.32 -42.41
N ALA A 329 -39.66 -22.32 -42.14
CA ALA A 329 -38.99 -22.46 -40.85
C ALA A 329 -38.03 -21.28 -40.58
N LEU A 330 -37.22 -20.92 -41.57
CA LEU A 330 -36.27 -19.80 -41.50
C LEU A 330 -36.97 -18.47 -41.23
N THR A 331 -38.13 -18.23 -41.86
CA THR A 331 -38.92 -17.01 -41.64
C THR A 331 -39.53 -16.96 -40.24
N ARG A 332 -39.96 -18.10 -39.68
CA ARG A 332 -40.42 -18.21 -38.28
C ARG A 332 -39.28 -17.95 -37.29
N GLU A 333 -38.14 -18.62 -37.45
CA GLU A 333 -36.97 -18.41 -36.58
C GLU A 333 -36.47 -16.96 -36.63
N LYS A 334 -36.44 -16.34 -37.82
CA LYS A 334 -36.07 -14.92 -37.95
C LYS A 334 -37.01 -13.99 -37.17
N LYS A 335 -38.29 -14.33 -37.10
CA LYS A 335 -39.28 -13.59 -36.30
C LYS A 335 -39.02 -13.79 -34.80
N GLU A 336 -38.80 -15.03 -34.36
CA GLU A 336 -38.47 -15.34 -32.96
C GLU A 336 -37.17 -14.66 -32.50
N VAL A 337 -36.13 -14.64 -33.34
CA VAL A 337 -34.89 -13.91 -33.06
C VAL A 337 -35.12 -12.41 -32.94
N LYS A 338 -36.03 -11.84 -33.74
CA LYS A 338 -36.38 -10.42 -33.65
C LYS A 338 -37.14 -10.11 -32.35
N ASP A 339 -38.11 -10.96 -31.99
CA ASP A 339 -38.94 -10.80 -30.80
C ASP A 339 -38.11 -10.97 -29.51
N THR A 340 -37.20 -11.94 -29.48
CA THR A 340 -36.25 -12.14 -28.36
C THR A 340 -35.25 -11.00 -28.22
N LYS A 341 -34.73 -10.44 -29.33
CA LYS A 341 -33.88 -9.23 -29.28
C LYS A 341 -34.62 -8.02 -28.71
N LEU A 342 -35.90 -7.85 -29.07
CA LEU A 342 -36.73 -6.78 -28.51
C LEU A 342 -36.96 -6.99 -27.00
N ALA A 343 -37.22 -8.22 -26.57
CA ALA A 343 -37.36 -8.56 -25.16
C ALA A 343 -36.07 -8.32 -24.36
N LEU A 344 -34.91 -8.72 -24.90
CA LEU A 344 -33.61 -8.45 -24.29
C LEU A 344 -33.33 -6.96 -24.14
N SER A 345 -33.63 -6.15 -25.16
CA SER A 345 -33.46 -4.70 -25.08
C SER A 345 -34.35 -4.07 -24.00
N LYS A 346 -35.59 -4.55 -23.82
CA LYS A 346 -36.46 -4.07 -22.74
C LYS A 346 -35.91 -4.43 -21.35
N LEU A 347 -35.44 -5.66 -21.19
CA LEU A 347 -34.88 -6.12 -19.92
C LEU A 347 -33.56 -5.40 -19.57
N GLN A 348 -32.77 -5.04 -20.57
CA GLN A 348 -31.57 -4.22 -20.39
C GLN A 348 -31.91 -2.82 -19.88
N ASN A 349 -32.92 -2.16 -20.47
CA ASN A 349 -33.37 -0.85 -20.01
C ASN A 349 -33.93 -0.91 -18.57
N GLU A 350 -34.71 -1.94 -18.23
CA GLU A 350 -35.22 -2.13 -16.87
C GLU A 350 -34.08 -2.36 -15.86
N LEU A 351 -33.04 -3.10 -16.25
CA LEU A 351 -31.86 -3.30 -15.41
C LEU A 351 -31.09 -1.98 -15.20
N GLU A 352 -30.95 -1.15 -16.23
CA GLU A 352 -30.35 0.18 -16.13
C GLU A 352 -31.15 1.09 -15.18
N GLU A 353 -32.48 1.12 -15.29
CA GLU A 353 -33.37 1.89 -14.41
C GLU A 353 -33.23 1.46 -12.94
N LEU A 354 -33.23 0.15 -12.67
CA LEU A 354 -33.06 -0.38 -11.31
C LEU A 354 -31.66 -0.11 -10.75
N THR A 355 -30.61 -0.13 -11.58
CA THR A 355 -29.26 0.23 -11.12
C THR A 355 -29.16 1.70 -10.73
N LEU A 356 -29.81 2.59 -11.49
CA LEU A 356 -29.86 4.02 -11.18
C LEU A 356 -30.62 4.27 -9.86
N GLU A 357 -31.76 3.60 -9.68
CA GLU A 357 -32.55 3.70 -8.43
C GLU A 357 -31.73 3.23 -7.21
N ARG A 358 -31.04 2.09 -7.33
CA ARG A 358 -30.13 1.59 -6.29
C ARG A 358 -29.07 2.63 -5.92
N ASP A 359 -28.46 3.26 -6.91
CA ASP A 359 -27.38 4.23 -6.69
C ASP A 359 -27.88 5.49 -5.97
N ILE A 360 -29.08 5.97 -6.33
CA ILE A 360 -29.77 7.06 -5.62
C ILE A 360 -30.06 6.68 -4.16
N LEU A 361 -30.51 5.44 -3.90
CA LEU A 361 -30.76 4.97 -2.54
C LEU A 361 -29.47 4.84 -1.71
N LEU A 362 -28.36 4.41 -2.32
CA LEU A 362 -27.05 4.37 -1.66
C LEU A 362 -26.53 5.76 -1.31
N GLU A 363 -26.69 6.73 -2.22
CA GLU A 363 -26.31 8.12 -1.97
C GLU A 363 -27.13 8.73 -0.82
N ASN A 364 -28.43 8.43 -0.76
CA ASN A 364 -29.30 8.89 0.33
C ASN A 364 -29.03 8.19 1.68
N THR A 365 -28.43 7.00 1.70
CA THR A 365 -28.16 6.24 2.94
C THR A 365 -26.76 6.48 3.52
N GLN A 366 -25.78 6.90 2.70
CA GLN A 366 -24.46 7.31 3.18
C GLN A 366 -24.44 8.36 4.31
N PRO A 367 -25.25 9.45 4.30
CA PRO A 367 -25.24 10.41 5.39
C PRO A 367 -25.64 9.80 6.73
N HIS A 368 -26.50 8.77 6.74
CA HIS A 368 -26.88 8.06 7.96
C HIS A 368 -25.74 7.17 8.48
N ALA A 369 -25.01 6.48 7.61
CA ALA A 369 -23.84 5.70 8.01
C ALA A 369 -22.75 6.60 8.62
N ASN A 370 -22.49 7.76 8.00
CA ASN A 370 -21.55 8.75 8.52
C ASN A 370 -22.02 9.30 9.88
N ALA A 371 -23.32 9.54 10.06
CA ALA A 371 -23.87 9.99 11.35
C ALA A 371 -23.69 8.95 12.46
N LEU A 372 -23.85 7.65 12.17
CA LEU A 372 -23.61 6.57 13.14
C LEU A 372 -22.13 6.50 13.54
N THR A 373 -21.22 6.56 12.58
CA THR A 373 -19.77 6.56 12.87
C THR A 373 -19.36 7.78 13.71
N LEU A 374 -19.97 8.94 13.47
CA LEU A 374 -19.73 10.14 14.27
C LEU A 374 -20.21 9.95 15.72
N LEU A 375 -21.39 9.34 15.92
CA LEU A 375 -21.92 9.05 17.25
C LEU A 375 -21.04 8.06 18.02
N GLU A 376 -20.57 6.99 17.36
CA GLU A 376 -19.65 6.01 17.96
C GLU A 376 -18.33 6.66 18.39
N ASN A 377 -17.78 7.54 17.54
CA ASN A 377 -16.57 8.30 17.86
C ASN A 377 -16.79 9.25 19.05
N MET A 378 -17.92 9.97 19.10
CA MET A 378 -18.26 10.84 20.23
C MET A 378 -18.42 10.04 21.53
N GLN A 379 -19.07 8.88 21.48
CA GLN A 379 -19.26 8.02 22.64
C GLN A 379 -17.92 7.48 23.16
N THR A 380 -17.02 7.11 22.26
CA THR A 380 -15.66 6.65 22.60
C THR A 380 -14.85 7.77 23.26
N MET A 381 -14.91 8.99 22.70
CA MET A 381 -14.24 10.16 23.26
C MET A 381 -14.76 10.50 24.67
N MET A 382 -16.07 10.43 24.89
CA MET A 382 -16.65 10.65 26.22
C MET A 382 -16.18 9.61 27.24
N MET A 383 -16.06 8.34 26.86
CA MET A 383 -15.53 7.31 27.75
C MET A 383 -14.05 7.53 28.08
N GLN A 384 -13.24 7.99 27.13
CA GLN A 384 -11.84 8.34 27.38
C GLN A 384 -11.73 9.48 28.38
N LEU A 385 -12.47 10.57 28.17
CA LEU A 385 -12.53 11.71 29.10
C LEU A 385 -13.00 11.29 30.49
N GLN A 386 -13.99 10.39 30.59
CA GLN A 386 -14.43 9.85 31.88
C GLN A 386 -13.35 9.05 32.59
N ARG A 387 -12.55 8.25 31.86
CA ARG A 387 -11.42 7.53 32.46
C ARG A 387 -10.33 8.48 32.94
N GLU A 388 -9.98 9.47 32.13
CA GLU A 388 -8.99 10.49 32.50
C GLU A 388 -9.40 11.24 33.77
N LEU A 389 -10.70 11.54 33.92
CA LEU A 389 -11.25 12.16 35.13
C LEU A 389 -11.34 11.22 36.34
N GLN A 390 -11.42 9.90 36.11
CA GLN A 390 -11.44 8.91 37.19
C GLN A 390 -10.04 8.51 37.66
N THR A 391 -9.01 8.66 36.83
CA THR A 391 -7.61 8.46 37.24
C THR A 391 -7.08 9.53 38.19
N THR A 392 -7.84 10.59 38.49
CA THR A 392 -7.45 11.65 39.44
C THR A 392 -7.60 11.29 40.93
N GLU A 393 -7.77 10.01 41.29
CA GLU A 393 -7.58 9.52 42.68
C GLU A 393 -6.07 9.34 42.98
N GLU A 394 -5.24 10.37 42.68
CA GLU A 394 -3.78 10.40 42.83
C GLU A 394 -3.29 10.90 44.20
N GLU A 395 -4.19 11.17 45.16
CA GLU A 395 -3.80 11.72 46.46
C GLU A 395 -2.98 10.72 47.32
N GLU A 396 -3.11 9.40 47.10
CA GLU A 396 -2.32 8.39 47.84
C GLU A 396 -0.91 8.15 47.24
N GLN A 397 -0.66 8.49 45.97
CA GLN A 397 0.67 8.34 45.36
C GLN A 397 1.57 9.58 45.57
N GLU A 398 1.01 10.80 45.62
CA GLU A 398 1.80 12.02 45.80
C GLU A 398 2.63 12.02 47.11
N GLN A 399 2.08 11.47 48.20
CA GLN A 399 2.80 11.38 49.48
C GLN A 399 4.02 10.45 49.41
N THR A 400 3.98 9.39 48.61
CA THR A 400 5.12 8.45 48.50
C THR A 400 6.34 9.06 47.79
N ILE A 401 6.13 9.95 46.82
CA ILE A 401 7.22 10.54 46.02
C ILE A 401 7.91 11.67 46.79
N ALA A 402 7.14 12.55 47.44
CA ALA A 402 7.73 13.61 48.26
C ALA A 402 8.60 13.02 49.39
N ASP A 403 8.13 11.94 50.01
CA ASP A 403 8.87 11.21 51.04
C ASP A 403 10.13 10.54 50.47
N ALA A 404 10.05 9.92 49.28
CA ALA A 404 11.23 9.33 48.63
C ALA A 404 12.29 10.36 48.27
N LEU A 405 11.88 11.57 47.88
CA LEU A 405 12.78 12.67 47.52
C LEU A 405 13.34 13.44 48.73
N ALA A 406 12.82 13.20 49.94
CA ALA A 406 13.19 13.96 51.14
C ALA A 406 14.69 13.87 51.49
N HIS A 407 15.37 12.79 51.08
CA HIS A 407 16.78 12.56 51.35
C HIS A 407 17.74 13.22 50.35
N LEU A 408 17.26 13.65 49.19
CA LEU A 408 18.09 14.29 48.17
C LEU A 408 18.32 15.76 48.50
N LYS A 409 19.52 16.26 48.29
CA LYS A 409 19.79 17.70 48.27
C LYS A 409 19.58 18.24 46.87
N ILE A 410 18.52 19.03 46.70
CA ILE A 410 18.14 19.57 45.38
C ILE A 410 18.43 21.06 45.31
N ALA A 411 19.11 21.49 44.25
CA ALA A 411 19.31 22.90 43.91
C ALA A 411 18.51 23.25 42.66
N VAL A 412 17.90 24.43 42.63
CA VAL A 412 17.13 24.94 41.49
C VAL A 412 17.76 26.24 41.01
N VAL A 413 18.03 26.30 39.71
CA VAL A 413 18.67 27.42 39.03
C VAL A 413 17.73 27.96 37.95
N GLY A 414 17.46 29.26 38.01
CA GLY A 414 16.37 29.89 37.26
C GLY A 414 15.03 29.70 37.95
N GLY A 415 13.94 30.05 37.28
CA GLY A 415 12.60 30.04 37.87
C GLY A 415 12.22 31.42 38.44
N HIS A 416 10.92 31.71 38.48
CA HIS A 416 10.42 32.91 39.13
C HIS A 416 10.12 32.65 40.62
N GLN A 417 9.98 33.71 41.41
CA GLN A 417 9.83 33.59 42.86
C GLN A 417 8.62 32.74 43.30
N ASN A 418 7.49 32.82 42.60
CA ASN A 418 6.32 31.99 42.96
C ASN A 418 6.59 30.51 42.71
N PHE A 419 7.28 30.15 41.62
CA PHE A 419 7.71 28.78 41.36
C PHE A 419 8.65 28.25 42.44
N HIS A 420 9.58 29.07 42.93
CA HIS A 420 10.43 28.69 44.07
C HIS A 420 9.61 28.44 45.34
N GLN A 421 8.61 29.27 45.61
CA GLN A 421 7.71 29.08 46.76
C GLN A 421 6.87 27.81 46.64
N GLU A 422 6.40 27.49 45.43
CA GLU A 422 5.63 26.28 45.14
C GLU A 422 6.48 25.02 45.30
N LEU A 423 7.68 25.01 44.72
CA LEU A 423 8.67 23.96 44.91
C LEU A 423 9.02 23.76 46.39
N LYS A 424 9.21 24.84 47.15
CA LYS A 424 9.53 24.74 48.58
C LYS A 424 8.38 24.14 49.41
N LYS A 425 7.12 24.35 49.00
CA LYS A 425 5.95 23.77 49.67
C LYS A 425 5.80 22.28 49.38
N ARG A 426 6.02 21.87 48.13
CA ARG A 426 5.79 20.49 47.66
C ARG A 426 7.03 19.59 47.81
N LEU A 427 8.23 20.15 47.71
CA LEU A 427 9.52 19.46 47.78
C LEU A 427 10.44 20.14 48.81
N PRO A 428 10.28 19.83 50.11
CA PRO A 428 11.10 20.41 51.18
C PRO A 428 12.60 20.11 51.04
N SER A 429 12.96 19.09 50.24
CA SER A 429 14.33 18.71 49.89
C SER A 429 15.07 19.74 49.02
N VAL A 430 14.35 20.69 48.41
CA VAL A 430 14.98 21.79 47.67
C VAL A 430 15.54 22.83 48.65
N SER A 431 16.85 22.84 48.82
CA SER A 431 17.53 23.70 49.82
C SER A 431 18.28 24.89 49.22
N LEU A 432 18.44 24.96 47.89
CA LEU A 432 19.06 26.11 47.21
C LEU A 432 18.22 26.55 46.01
N PHE A 433 17.93 27.85 45.98
CA PHE A 433 17.28 28.51 44.87
C PHE A 433 18.21 29.62 44.38
N ILE A 434 18.48 29.64 43.09
CA ILE A 434 19.29 30.67 42.43
C ILE A 434 18.38 31.35 41.40
N GLY A 435 18.01 32.60 41.69
CA GLY A 435 17.16 33.39 40.80
C GLY A 435 17.85 33.75 39.47
N PRO A 436 17.09 34.12 38.44
CA PRO A 436 17.64 34.50 37.13
C PRO A 436 18.61 35.69 37.19
N ASP A 437 18.46 36.58 38.18
CA ASP A 437 19.26 37.79 38.35
C ASP A 437 20.49 37.58 39.25
N GLU A 438 20.63 36.41 39.89
CA GLU A 438 21.72 36.10 40.83
C GLU A 438 23.01 35.65 40.13
N LEU A 439 23.51 36.45 39.20
CA LEU A 439 24.71 36.13 38.41
C LEU A 439 25.97 35.95 39.25
N ASN A 440 26.03 36.46 40.48
CA ASN A 440 27.22 36.38 41.34
C ASN A 440 27.20 35.22 42.35
N PHE A 441 26.35 34.20 42.12
CA PHE A 441 26.32 33.03 43.00
C PHE A 441 27.62 32.20 42.91
N ASP A 442 27.97 31.51 44.00
CA ASP A 442 29.14 30.62 44.06
C ASP A 442 28.78 29.25 43.49
N GLU A 443 29.16 29.00 42.24
CA GLU A 443 28.92 27.72 41.55
C GLU A 443 29.50 26.49 42.27
N LYS A 444 30.53 26.67 43.12
CA LYS A 444 31.12 25.56 43.88
C LYS A 444 30.13 24.90 44.82
N LYS A 445 29.12 25.65 45.28
CA LYS A 445 28.06 25.12 46.13
C LYS A 445 27.27 24.01 45.45
N LEU A 446 27.16 24.01 44.12
CA LEU A 446 26.39 23.03 43.35
C LEU A 446 26.93 21.61 43.46
N LEU A 447 28.22 21.43 43.76
CA LEU A 447 28.80 20.09 43.93
C LEU A 447 28.27 19.35 45.16
N ASN A 448 27.79 20.09 46.17
CA ASN A 448 27.23 19.56 47.41
C ASN A 448 25.77 19.08 47.28
N TYR A 449 25.18 19.22 46.09
CA TYR A 449 23.82 18.81 45.78
C TYR A 449 23.83 17.50 45.00
N ASP A 450 22.78 16.70 45.18
CA ASP A 450 22.59 15.45 44.46
C ASP A 450 21.97 15.71 43.09
N VAL A 451 21.04 16.67 43.03
CA VAL A 451 20.35 17.08 41.81
C VAL A 451 20.40 18.60 41.67
N VAL A 452 20.73 19.06 40.46
CA VAL A 452 20.72 20.48 40.07
C VAL A 452 19.73 20.66 38.92
N ILE A 453 18.62 21.32 39.19
CA ILE A 453 17.54 21.58 38.23
C ILE A 453 17.79 22.90 37.53
N LEU A 454 17.85 22.87 36.19
CA LEU A 454 17.90 24.06 35.33
C LEU A 454 16.52 24.32 34.73
N ALA A 455 15.80 25.29 35.29
CA ALA A 455 14.48 25.71 34.83
C ALA A 455 14.59 26.73 33.69
N ILE A 456 14.73 26.25 32.45
CA ILE A 456 15.17 27.07 31.32
C ILE A 456 14.18 28.15 30.86
N HIS A 457 12.89 28.04 31.17
CA HIS A 457 11.91 29.10 30.84
C HIS A 457 12.15 30.42 31.57
N TYR A 458 12.86 30.37 32.69
CA TYR A 458 13.11 31.53 33.55
C TYR A 458 14.58 31.53 34.00
N CYS A 459 15.48 31.09 33.13
CA CYS A 459 16.93 31.11 33.37
C CYS A 459 17.56 32.00 32.29
N ASN A 460 18.37 32.98 32.68
CA ASN A 460 19.16 33.73 31.70
C ASN A 460 20.15 32.77 31.03
N HIS A 461 20.34 32.89 29.72
CA HIS A 461 21.29 32.09 28.95
C HIS A 461 22.70 32.09 29.57
N SER A 462 23.20 33.24 30.04
CA SER A 462 24.51 33.31 30.70
C SER A 462 24.55 32.54 32.02
N LEU A 463 23.45 32.51 32.77
CA LEU A 463 23.35 31.74 34.01
C LEU A 463 23.33 30.23 33.71
N TYR A 464 22.56 29.83 32.70
CA TYR A 464 22.50 28.45 32.22
C TYR A 464 23.87 27.94 31.79
N GLU A 465 24.57 28.68 30.91
CA GLU A 465 25.89 28.28 30.41
C GLU A 465 26.90 28.16 31.55
N ARG A 466 26.93 29.15 32.47
CA ARG A 466 27.83 29.13 33.62
C ARG A 466 27.64 27.88 34.49
N VAL A 467 26.39 27.55 34.80
CA VAL A 467 26.06 26.39 35.64
C VAL A 467 26.39 25.08 34.93
N PHE A 468 25.94 24.95 33.68
CA PHE A 468 26.10 23.72 32.91
C PHE A 468 27.57 23.45 32.60
N ASP A 469 28.33 24.46 32.18
CA ASP A 469 29.76 24.33 31.89
C ASP A 469 30.58 24.10 33.15
N TYR A 470 30.17 24.67 34.28
CA TYR A 470 30.79 24.34 35.55
C TYR A 470 30.59 22.86 35.92
N LEU A 471 29.35 22.35 35.93
CA LEU A 471 29.07 20.95 36.24
C LEU A 471 29.76 19.99 35.24
N LYS A 472 29.82 20.37 33.96
CA LYS A 472 30.53 19.62 32.93
C LYS A 472 32.04 19.56 33.21
N ARG A 473 32.69 20.67 33.54
CA ARG A 473 34.12 20.74 33.88
C ARG A 473 34.46 19.91 35.13
N GLN A 474 33.55 19.83 36.09
CA GLN A 474 33.70 19.05 37.31
C GLN A 474 33.27 17.58 37.15
N GLN A 475 32.97 17.11 35.93
CA GLN A 475 32.49 15.74 35.66
C GLN A 475 31.25 15.35 36.49
N ALA A 476 30.40 16.34 36.79
CA ALA A 476 29.15 16.21 37.56
C ALA A 476 27.91 16.49 36.71
N LYS A 477 28.03 16.38 35.38
CA LYS A 477 26.93 16.66 34.42
C LYS A 477 25.70 15.77 34.67
N GLN A 478 25.89 14.55 35.14
CA GLN A 478 24.83 13.60 35.47
C GLN A 478 23.91 14.09 36.59
N LYS A 479 24.36 15.02 37.44
CA LYS A 479 23.54 15.67 38.47
C LYS A 479 22.60 16.73 37.88
N CYS A 480 22.82 17.14 36.63
CA CYS A 480 22.11 18.22 36.00
C CYS A 480 20.84 17.71 35.32
N PHE A 481 19.70 18.25 35.75
CA PHE A 481 18.40 18.00 35.17
C PHE A 481 17.88 19.29 34.52
N VAL A 482 17.75 19.30 33.20
CA VAL A 482 17.25 20.45 32.43
C VAL A 482 15.77 20.24 32.16
N THR A 483 14.91 21.20 32.54
CA THR A 483 13.47 21.06 32.37
C THR A 483 12.79 22.33 31.87
N GLN A 484 11.77 22.13 31.03
CA GLN A 484 10.81 23.14 30.59
C GLN A 484 9.50 23.05 31.39
N LEU A 485 9.37 22.10 32.31
CA LEU A 485 8.13 21.87 33.03
C LEU A 485 7.87 23.02 34.01
N LYS A 486 6.62 23.46 34.09
CA LYS A 486 6.15 24.46 35.06
C LYS A 486 5.45 23.82 36.25
N ASN A 487 4.92 22.61 36.07
CA ASN A 487 4.22 21.85 37.10
C ASN A 487 5.26 21.18 38.03
N VAL A 488 5.11 21.41 39.34
CA VAL A 488 6.04 20.92 40.36
C VAL A 488 5.98 19.40 40.53
N ASP A 489 4.80 18.81 40.37
CA ASP A 489 4.57 17.37 40.52
C ASP A 489 5.24 16.60 39.37
N SER A 490 5.14 17.12 38.14
CA SER A 490 5.87 16.56 36.99
C SER A 490 7.39 16.60 37.20
N ILE A 491 7.90 17.68 37.82
CA ILE A 491 9.31 17.80 38.18
C ILE A 491 9.69 16.77 39.24
N ALA A 492 8.88 16.59 40.29
CA ALA A 492 9.10 15.60 41.34
C ALA A 492 9.17 14.18 40.77
N HIS A 493 8.20 13.80 39.94
CA HIS A 493 8.17 12.50 39.27
C HIS A 493 9.42 12.26 38.43
N GLU A 494 9.83 13.25 37.64
CA GLU A 494 11.01 13.09 36.77
C GLU A 494 12.31 12.95 37.59
N ILE A 495 12.43 13.65 38.72
CA ILE A 495 13.57 13.46 39.63
C ILE A 495 13.54 12.05 40.22
N TYR A 496 12.39 11.59 40.70
CA TYR A 496 12.24 10.26 41.29
C TYR A 496 12.67 9.17 40.30
N TYR A 497 12.09 9.15 39.10
CA TYR A 497 12.39 8.11 38.10
C TYR A 497 13.83 8.16 37.57
N ARG A 498 14.47 9.32 37.60
CA ARG A 498 15.82 9.49 37.04
C ARG A 498 16.92 9.21 38.04
N TYR A 499 16.68 9.42 39.33
CA TYR A 499 17.71 9.38 40.36
C TYR A 499 17.48 8.33 41.45
N LEU A 500 16.27 7.79 41.59
CA LEU A 500 15.92 6.83 42.64
C LEU A 500 15.34 5.50 42.11
N ALA A 501 14.64 5.50 40.97
CA ALA A 501 14.19 4.29 40.28
C ALA A 501 15.31 3.71 39.40
#